data_AF-A0A4P5U553-F1
#
_entry.id   AF-A0A4P5U553-F1
#
_cell.length_a   1.000
_cell.length_b   1.000
_cell.length_c   1.000
_cell.angle_alpha   90.00
_cell.angle_beta   90.00
_cell.angle_gamma   90.00
#
_symmetry.space_group_name_H-M   'P 1'
#
loop_
_entity.id
_entity.type
_entity.pdbx_description
1 polymer ?
#
loop_
_entity_poly.entity_id
_entity_poly.type
_entity_poly.pdbx_seq_one_letter_code
_entity_poly.pdbx_strand_id
1 'polypeptide(L)' 'MKTYLFALLALSSTLAFAHNCPNEMKAIDAKLATKPVLTGPDMTKVQAMRAEGEKLHKAGKHDDSMKALGEAKKLLGI' A
#
# COMPACT_ATOMS: atom_id res chain seq x y z
N MET A 1 27.16 38.14 -8.66
CA MET A 1 27.01 36.99 -9.59
C MET A 1 26.63 35.77 -8.78
N LYS A 2 25.60 35.06 -9.23
CA LYS A 2 25.39 33.62 -9.00
C LYS A 2 25.00 33.19 -7.58
N THR A 3 23.78 33.58 -7.23
CA THR A 3 22.77 32.75 -6.54
C THR A 3 22.74 31.32 -7.07
N TYR A 4 23.54 30.39 -6.55
CA TYR A 4 23.33 28.96 -6.78
C TYR A 4 23.95 28.16 -5.64
N LEU A 5 23.13 27.59 -4.74
CA LEU A 5 23.40 26.35 -4.00
C LEU A 5 22.31 26.13 -2.92
N PHE A 6 21.04 26.07 -3.32
CA PHE A 6 19.97 25.53 -2.49
C PHE A 6 18.97 24.79 -3.37
N ALA A 7 19.37 23.62 -3.89
CA ALA A 7 18.42 22.71 -4.54
C ALA A 7 19.03 21.32 -4.67
N LEU A 8 19.12 20.55 -3.57
CA LEU A 8 19.28 19.10 -3.71
C LEU A 8 18.83 18.31 -2.47
N LEU A 9 17.62 18.54 -1.95
CA LEU A 9 17.09 17.75 -0.83
C LEU A 9 15.62 17.31 -1.02
N ALA A 10 15.23 16.94 -2.25
CA ALA A 10 13.84 16.56 -2.56
C ALA A 10 13.68 15.22 -3.31
N LEU A 11 14.52 14.22 -3.02
CA LEU A 11 14.45 12.92 -3.71
C LEU A 11 14.46 11.68 -2.79
N SER A 12 14.31 11.81 -1.47
CA SER A 12 14.41 10.65 -0.56
C SER A 12 13.08 10.06 -0.07
N SER A 13 11.91 10.58 -0.44
CA SER A 13 10.63 10.12 0.14
C SER A 13 9.89 9.03 -0.65
N THR A 14 10.38 8.58 -1.81
CA THR A 14 9.67 7.55 -2.61
C THR A 14 10.22 6.14 -2.46
N LEU A 15 11.37 5.94 -1.79
CA LEU A 15 12.00 4.63 -1.65
C LEU A 15 11.58 3.83 -0.41
N ALA A 16 10.84 4.44 0.52
CA ALA A 16 10.45 3.76 1.77
C ALA A 16 9.28 2.77 1.61
N PHE A 17 8.62 2.71 0.45
CA PHE A 17 7.41 1.87 0.25
C PHE A 17 7.70 0.48 -0.33
N ALA A 18 8.87 0.25 -0.94
CA ALA A 18 9.18 -1.01 -1.63
C ALA A 18 9.35 -2.22 -0.69
N HIS A 19 9.51 -2.02 0.63
CA HIS A 19 9.66 -3.09 1.62
C HIS A 19 8.58 -3.10 2.71
N ASN A 20 7.48 -2.35 2.54
CA ASN A 20 6.47 -2.20 3.59
C ASN A 20 5.27 -3.16 3.46
N CYS A 21 5.28 -4.10 2.51
CA CYS A 21 4.12 -4.97 2.22
C CYS A 21 3.51 -5.62 3.48
N PRO A 22 4.30 -6.20 4.41
CA PRO A 22 3.74 -6.81 5.62
C PRO A 22 2.99 -5.81 6.53
N ASN A 23 3.43 -4.56 6.59
CA ASN A 23 2.77 -3.53 7.39
C ASN A 23 1.46 -3.07 6.74
N GLU A 24 1.43 -2.90 5.41
CA GLU A 24 0.19 -2.58 4.70
C GLU A 24 -0.84 -3.71 4.80
N MET A 25 -0.38 -4.96 4.66
CA MET A 25 -1.17 -6.15 4.90
C MET A 25 -1.81 -6.14 6.30
N LYS A 26 -1.00 -5.89 7.33
CA LYS A 26 -1.46 -5.79 8.72
C LYS A 26 -2.47 -4.66 8.92
N ALA A 27 -2.28 -3.50 8.28
CA ALA A 27 -3.21 -2.38 8.38
C ALA A 27 -4.58 -2.72 7.75
N ILE A 28 -4.58 -3.39 6.60
CA ILE A 28 -5.79 -3.92 5.96
C ILE A 28 -6.48 -4.93 6.87
N ASP A 29 -5.73 -5.90 7.42
CA ASP A 29 -6.28 -6.94 8.30
C ASP A 29 -6.90 -6.33 9.56
N ALA A 30 -6.22 -5.36 10.18
CA ALA A 30 -6.72 -4.63 11.33
C ALA A 30 -8.02 -3.89 11.00
N LYS A 31 -8.10 -3.22 9.85
CA LYS A 31 -9.32 -2.53 9.43
C LYS A 31 -10.45 -3.51 9.12
N LEU A 32 -10.17 -4.63 8.46
CA LEU A 32 -11.17 -5.68 8.21
C LEU A 32 -11.71 -6.28 9.52
N ALA A 33 -10.86 -6.44 10.54
CA ALA A 33 -11.26 -6.93 11.85
C ALA A 33 -12.26 -6.00 12.56
N THR A 34 -12.27 -4.70 12.24
CA THR A 34 -13.29 -3.76 12.77
C THR A 34 -14.64 -3.88 12.08
N LYS A 35 -14.82 -4.82 11.14
CA LYS A 35 -16.06 -5.02 10.36
C LYS A 35 -16.57 -3.72 9.73
N PRO A 36 -15.77 -3.07 8.87
CA PRO A 36 -16.13 -1.78 8.29
C PRO A 36 -17.38 -1.93 7.43
N VAL A 37 -18.22 -0.89 7.42
CA VAL A 37 -19.39 -0.84 6.54
C VAL A 37 -18.90 -0.52 5.13
N LEU A 38 -18.69 -1.58 4.36
CA LEU A 38 -18.38 -1.53 2.93
C LEU A 38 -19.51 -2.21 2.16
N THR A 39 -19.76 -1.77 0.92
CA THR A 39 -20.70 -2.49 0.06
C THR A 39 -20.16 -3.89 -0.22
N GLY A 40 -21.03 -4.91 -0.33
CA GLY A 40 -20.61 -6.30 -0.54
C GLY A 40 -19.57 -6.51 -1.66
N PRO A 41 -19.71 -5.85 -2.83
CA PRO A 41 -18.71 -5.88 -3.90
C PRO A 41 -17.33 -5.34 -3.48
N ASP A 42 -17.28 -4.30 -2.64
CA ASP A 42 -16.02 -3.70 -2.19
C ASP A 42 -15.32 -4.56 -1.14
N MET A 43 -16.08 -5.20 -0.23
CA MET A 43 -15.51 -6.18 0.71
C MET A 43 -14.80 -7.32 0.00
N THR A 44 -15.44 -7.85 -1.05
CA THR A 44 -14.89 -8.96 -1.84
C THR A 44 -13.59 -8.52 -2.55
N LYS A 45 -13.58 -7.31 -3.14
CA LYS A 45 -12.39 -6.75 -3.78
C LYS A 45 -11.24 -6.55 -2.79
N VAL A 46 -11.52 -5.97 -1.62
CA VAL A 46 -10.51 -5.73 -0.58
C VAL A 46 -9.86 -7.04 -0.14
N GLN A 47 -10.65 -8.08 0.12
CA GLN A 47 -10.12 -9.40 0.52
C GLN A 47 -9.28 -10.03 -0.60
N ALA A 48 -9.74 -9.96 -1.85
CA ALA A 48 -9.00 -10.46 -3.00
C ALA A 48 -7.65 -9.73 -3.19
N MET A 49 -7.67 -8.39 -3.11
CA MET A 49 -6.46 -7.57 -3.21
C MET A 49 -5.49 -7.81 -2.06
N ARG A 50 -5.99 -8.05 -0.84
CA ARG A 50 -5.17 -8.41 0.33
C ARG A 50 -4.48 -9.76 0.15
N ALA A 51 -5.18 -10.76 -0.39
CA ALA A 51 -4.62 -12.07 -0.68
C ALA A 51 -3.61 -12.02 -1.84
N GLU A 52 -3.93 -11.30 -2.91
CA GLU A 52 -3.02 -11.14 -4.06
C GLU A 52 -1.74 -10.38 -3.66
N GLY A 53 -1.85 -9.32 -2.84
CA GLY A 53 -0.69 -8.63 -2.29
C GLY A 53 0.27 -9.55 -1.55
N GLU A 54 -0.25 -10.45 -0.71
CA GLU A 54 0.58 -11.44 -0.01
C GLU A 54 1.25 -12.44 -0.95
N LYS A 55 0.51 -12.93 -1.95
CA LYS A 55 1.05 -13.83 -2.97
C LYS A 55 2.17 -13.16 -3.77
N LEU A 56 1.97 -11.90 -4.18
CA LEU A 56 2.97 -11.10 -4.89
C LEU A 56 4.20 -10.85 -4.02
N HIS A 57 4.01 -10.54 -2.73
CA HIS A 57 5.11 -10.41 -1.76
C HIS A 57 5.92 -11.70 -1.64
N LYS A 58 5.26 -12.85 -1.48
CA LYS A 58 5.93 -14.17 -1.42
C LYS A 58 6.66 -14.52 -2.72
N ALA A 59 6.22 -13.98 -3.85
CA ALA A 59 6.85 -14.14 -5.15
C ALA A 59 7.97 -13.12 -5.43
N GLY A 60 8.31 -12.24 -4.47
CA GLY A 60 9.31 -11.17 -4.64
C GLY A 60 8.85 -9.99 -5.50
N LYS A 61 7.58 -9.95 -5.91
CA LYS A 61 6.99 -8.88 -6.73
C LYS A 61 6.48 -7.76 -5.83
N HIS A 62 7.38 -7.05 -5.17
CA HIS A 62 7.03 -6.06 -4.15
C HIS A 62 6.23 -4.88 -4.70
N ASP A 63 6.60 -4.34 -5.86
CA ASP A 63 5.87 -3.20 -6.44
C ASP A 63 4.42 -3.57 -6.80
N ASP A 64 4.22 -4.75 -7.40
CA ASP A 64 2.88 -5.28 -7.70
C ASP A 64 2.09 -5.52 -6.41
N SER A 65 2.73 -6.07 -5.37
CA SER A 65 2.12 -6.25 -4.05
C SER A 65 1.65 -4.91 -3.48
N MET A 66 2.51 -3.89 -3.47
CA MET A 66 2.18 -2.58 -2.93
C MET A 66 1.07 -1.89 -3.72
N LYS A 67 1.02 -2.09 -5.05
CA LYS A 67 -0.09 -1.60 -5.87
C LYS A 67 -1.42 -2.23 -5.45
N ALA A 68 -1.48 -3.56 -5.36
CA ALA A 68 -2.69 -4.27 -4.93
C ALA A 68 -3.15 -3.87 -3.52
N LEU A 69 -2.21 -3.83 -2.56
CA LEU A 69 -2.49 -3.42 -1.18
C LEU A 69 -2.93 -1.95 -1.10
N GLY A 70 -2.35 -1.08 -1.91
CA GLY A 70 -2.76 0.34 -1.99
C GLY A 70 -4.18 0.53 -2.52
N GLU A 71 -4.62 -0.28 -3.49
CA GLU A 71 -6.00 -0.28 -3.98
C GLU A 71 -6.98 -0.78 -2.91
N ALA A 72 -6.62 -1.83 -2.17
CA ALA A 72 -7.42 -2.32 -1.04
C ALA A 72 -7.60 -1.26 0.04
N LYS A 73 -6.51 -0.56 0.39
CA LYS A 73 -6.52 0.53 1.38
C LYS A 73 -7.43 1.69 0.97
N LYS A 74 -7.39 2.11 -0.29
CA LYS A 74 -8.30 3.13 -0.83
C LYS A 74 -9.78 2.76 -0.66
N LEU A 75 -10.13 1.50 -0.96
CA LEU A 75 -11.50 1.01 -0.76
C LEU A 75 -11.88 1.00 0.73
N LEU A 76 -10.93 0.70 1.62
CA LEU A 76 -11.12 0.72 3.07
C LEU A 76 -11.08 2.12 3.70
N GLY A 77 -10.72 3.15 2.93
CA GLY A 77 -10.56 4.51 3.41
C GLY A 77 -9.38 4.72 4.36
N ILE A 78 -8.28 3.98 4.15
CA ILE A 78 -7.04 4.05 4.96
C ILE A 78 -5.77 4.19 4.09
#